data_AF-A0A7C7WHL5-F1
#
_entry.id   AF-A0A7C7WHL5-F1
#
_cell.length_a   1.000
_cell.length_b   1.000
_cell.length_c   1.000
_cell.angle_alpha   90.00
_cell.angle_beta   90.00
_cell.angle_gamma   90.00
#
_symmetry.space_group_name_H-M   'P 1'
#
loop_
_entity.id
_entity.type
_entity.pdbx_description
1 polymer ?
#
loop_
_entity_poly.entity_id
_entity_poly.type
_entity_poly.pdbx_seq_one_letter_code
_entity_poly.pdbx_strand_id
1 'polypeptide(L)'
;MIGDWNDDIDESITAGRDTPYRLFVEAAPDWEYVTAPLTVAGVTSILGFDDVIDHQLASNEAMAWYQAGSDQVCLVDNLVTAYENTTSDRLPVLTRYVATK
;
A
#
# COMPACT_ATOMS: atom_id res chain seq x y z
N MET A 1 11.68 9.58 4.93
CA MET A 1 11.23 8.35 5.62
C MET A 1 10.38 7.54 4.65
N ILE A 2 10.41 6.20 4.73
CA ILE A 2 9.48 5.30 4.03
C ILE A 2 8.92 4.35 5.09
N GLY A 3 7.61 4.11 5.09
CA GLY A 3 6.96 3.24 6.07
C GLY A 3 5.72 2.54 5.52
N ASP A 4 5.42 1.38 6.12
CA ASP A 4 4.24 0.55 5.85
C ASP A 4 3.09 0.90 6.81
N TRP A 5 1.85 0.83 6.33
CA TRP A 5 0.62 1.22 7.02
C TRP A 5 -0.49 0.23 6.70
N ASN A 6 -1.15 -0.31 7.72
CA ASN A 6 -1.97 -1.52 7.62
C ASN A 6 -3.49 -1.27 7.72
N ASP A 7 -3.97 -0.23 7.05
CA ASP A 7 -5.38 0.12 6.86
C ASP A 7 -5.52 0.80 5.48
N ASP A 8 -6.73 0.90 4.93
CA ASP A 8 -6.95 1.65 3.69
C ASP A 8 -6.88 3.17 3.96
N ILE A 9 -6.68 3.94 2.90
CA ILE A 9 -6.44 5.39 2.93
C ILE A 9 -7.68 6.21 2.56
N ASP A 10 -8.77 5.59 2.10
CA ASP A 10 -10.05 6.26 1.83
C ASP A 10 -11.16 5.90 2.85
N GLU A 11 -11.24 4.63 3.26
CA GLU A 11 -12.04 4.12 4.39
C GLU A 11 -11.15 3.31 5.36
N SER A 12 -11.64 2.99 6.56
CA SER A 12 -10.97 2.01 7.43
C SER A 12 -11.56 0.61 7.22
N ILE A 13 -10.72 -0.43 7.36
CA ILE A 13 -11.16 -1.82 7.49
C ILE A 13 -12.12 -2.03 8.67
N THR A 14 -12.16 -1.10 9.62
CA THR A 14 -13.20 -1.08 10.65
C THR A 14 -14.49 -0.48 10.09
N ALA A 15 -15.46 -1.34 9.78
CA ALA A 15 -16.73 -0.96 9.18
C ALA A 15 -17.36 0.32 9.78
N GLY A 16 -17.69 1.28 8.91
CA GLY A 16 -18.33 2.54 9.28
C GLY A 16 -17.41 3.53 9.96
N ARG A 17 -16.08 3.39 9.79
CA ARG A 17 -15.08 4.34 10.27
C ARG A 17 -14.33 4.96 9.09
N ASP A 18 -14.06 6.25 9.20
CA ASP A 18 -13.08 6.91 8.34
C ASP A 18 -11.70 6.27 8.48
N THR A 19 -10.88 6.38 7.43
CA THR A 19 -9.47 5.99 7.50
C THR A 19 -8.78 6.64 8.72
N PRO A 20 -8.00 5.89 9.51
CA PRO A 20 -7.19 6.47 10.58
C PRO A 20 -6.05 7.34 10.04
N TYR A 21 -5.82 7.33 8.72
CA TYR A 21 -4.69 7.98 8.06
C TYR A 21 -5.05 9.31 7.40
N ARG A 22 -6.27 9.83 7.60
CA ARG A 22 -6.75 11.10 7.03
C ARG A 22 -5.71 12.22 7.11
N LEU A 23 -5.05 12.40 8.27
CA LEU A 23 -4.04 13.44 8.46
C LEU A 23 -2.82 13.29 7.55
N PHE A 24 -2.42 12.07 7.20
CA PHE A 24 -1.30 11.82 6.28
C PHE A 24 -1.73 11.88 4.82
N VAL A 25 -2.97 11.49 4.51
CA VAL A 25 -3.56 11.67 3.17
C VAL A 25 -3.62 13.15 2.80
N GLU A 26 -3.95 14.01 3.76
CA GLU A 26 -4.05 15.47 3.57
C GLU A 26 -2.69 16.20 3.66
N ALA A 27 -1.60 15.49 3.98
CA ALA A 27 -0.28 16.09 4.21
C ALA A 27 0.59 16.20 2.94
N ALA A 28 0.04 15.96 1.76
CA ALA A 28 0.76 16.16 0.51
C ALA A 28 1.14 17.65 0.31
N PRO A 29 2.33 17.97 -0.23
CA PRO A 29 3.34 17.03 -0.75
C PRO A 29 4.41 16.61 0.28
N ASP A 30 4.26 16.94 1.56
CA ASP A 30 5.28 16.58 2.58
C ASP A 30 5.29 15.07 2.87
N TRP A 31 4.12 14.45 2.79
CA TRP A 31 3.91 13.01 2.91
C TRP A 31 2.99 12.51 1.81
N GLU A 32 3.39 11.46 1.12
CA GLU A 32 2.65 10.90 -0.02
C GLU A 32 2.51 9.38 0.11
N TYR A 33 1.27 8.88 -0.02
CA TYR A 33 1.01 7.45 -0.16
C TYR A 33 1.34 7.02 -1.59
N VAL A 34 2.55 6.50 -1.80
CA VAL A 34 3.04 6.04 -3.11
C VAL A 34 2.29 4.82 -3.68
N THR A 35 1.37 4.26 -2.89
CA THR A 35 0.51 3.11 -3.21
C THR A 35 -0.97 3.50 -3.31
N ALA A 36 -1.31 4.79 -3.15
CA ALA A 36 -2.67 5.28 -3.37
C ALA A 36 -3.26 4.93 -4.76
N PRO A 37 -2.47 4.86 -5.85
CA PRO A 37 -3.00 4.42 -7.13
C PRO A 37 -3.59 3.00 -7.11
N LEU A 38 -3.16 2.12 -6.19
CA LEU A 38 -3.69 0.77 -6.05
C LEU A 38 -5.14 0.78 -5.53
N THR A 39 -5.45 1.59 -4.50
CA THR A 39 -6.83 1.81 -4.02
C THR A 39 -7.70 2.34 -5.16
N VAL A 40 -7.21 3.35 -5.90
CA VAL A 40 -7.95 3.95 -7.04
C VAL A 40 -8.19 2.92 -8.16
N ALA A 41 -7.27 1.98 -8.37
CA ALA A 41 -7.40 0.92 -9.35
C ALA A 41 -8.38 -0.19 -8.92
N GLY A 42 -8.80 -0.22 -7.66
CA GLY A 42 -9.67 -1.26 -7.11
C GLY A 42 -9.02 -2.65 -7.14
N VAL A 43 -7.70 -2.72 -6.96
CA VAL A 43 -7.03 -4.01 -6.73
C VAL A 43 -7.14 -4.39 -5.25
N THR A 44 -6.81 -5.63 -4.90
CA THR A 44 -6.84 -6.09 -3.52
C THR A 44 -5.45 -6.44 -3.01
N SER A 45 -5.14 -6.12 -1.74
CA SER A 45 -3.95 -6.63 -1.02
C SER A 45 -4.30 -7.71 0.01
N ILE A 46 -5.56 -8.16 0.08
CA ILE A 46 -6.02 -9.17 1.04
C ILE A 46 -6.95 -10.19 0.36
N LEU A 47 -6.65 -11.47 0.54
CA LEU A 47 -7.43 -12.54 -0.05
C LEU A 47 -8.84 -12.60 0.55
N GLY A 48 -9.85 -12.63 -0.32
CA GLY A 48 -11.27 -12.71 0.05
C GLY A 48 -11.96 -11.37 0.31
N PHE A 49 -11.27 -10.24 0.14
CA PHE A 49 -11.82 -8.88 0.25
C PHE A 49 -11.36 -8.01 -0.93
N ASP A 50 -12.06 -6.92 -1.20
CA ASP A 50 -11.88 -6.09 -2.40
C ASP A 50 -11.18 -4.75 -2.08
N ASP A 51 -10.23 -4.74 -1.13
CA ASP A 51 -9.59 -3.51 -0.64
C ASP A 51 -8.05 -3.60 -0.64
N VAL A 52 -7.37 -2.46 -0.70
CA VAL A 52 -5.93 -2.35 -0.45
C VAL A 52 -5.74 -1.90 0.99
N ILE A 53 -5.23 -2.80 1.84
CA ILE A 53 -5.11 -2.55 3.29
C ILE A 53 -3.65 -2.48 3.75
N ASP A 54 -2.71 -2.49 2.79
CA ASP A 54 -1.28 -2.37 3.02
C ASP A 54 -0.74 -1.25 2.11
N HIS A 55 -0.42 -0.12 2.73
CA HIS A 55 -0.01 1.10 2.06
C HIS A 55 1.39 1.54 2.48
N GLN A 56 2.12 2.12 1.53
CA GLN A 56 3.43 2.71 1.74
C GLN A 56 3.36 4.23 1.67
N LEU A 57 3.85 4.89 2.71
CA LEU A 57 3.98 6.34 2.82
C LEU A 57 5.45 6.75 2.68
N ALA A 58 5.71 7.78 1.90
CA ALA A 58 7.03 8.37 1.72
C ALA A 58 7.02 9.85 2.13
N SER A 59 8.10 10.34 2.75
CA SER A 59 8.33 11.77 2.91
C SER A 59 8.80 12.39 1.59
N ASN A 60 8.66 13.70 1.44
CA ASN A 60 9.14 14.44 0.27
C ASN A 60 10.63 14.18 -0.06
N GLU A 61 11.53 13.98 0.92
CA GLU A 61 12.93 13.63 0.61
C GLU A 61 13.06 12.21 0.06
N ALA A 62 12.23 11.28 0.52
CA ALA A 62 12.21 9.91 0.00
C ALA A 62 11.56 9.84 -1.40
N MET A 63 10.63 10.75 -1.70
CA MET A 63 10.02 10.87 -3.03
C MET A 63 11.05 11.18 -4.12
N ALA A 64 12.17 11.82 -3.80
CA ALA A 64 13.27 12.04 -4.74
C ALA A 64 13.90 10.74 -5.27
N TRP A 65 13.72 9.62 -4.55
CA TRP A 65 14.20 8.30 -4.98
C TRP A 65 13.08 7.40 -5.50
N TYR A 66 11.81 7.72 -5.27
CA TYR A 66 10.70 6.88 -5.69
C TYR A 66 10.64 6.79 -7.22
N GLN A 67 10.56 5.56 -7.74
CA GLN A 67 10.30 5.31 -9.15
C GLN A 67 8.78 5.32 -9.38
N ALA A 68 8.27 6.41 -9.97
CA ALA A 68 6.85 6.55 -10.27
C ALA A 68 6.27 5.35 -11.06
N GLY A 69 5.09 4.88 -10.65
CA GLY A 69 4.38 3.75 -11.27
C GLY A 69 5.02 2.39 -10.98
N SER A 70 5.83 2.30 -9.93
CA SER A 70 6.43 1.02 -9.49
C SER A 70 5.59 0.30 -8.43
N ASP A 71 4.52 0.92 -7.96
CA ASP A 71 3.55 0.34 -7.04
C ASP A 71 2.84 -0.85 -7.68
N GLN A 72 2.75 -1.95 -6.94
CA GLN A 72 2.03 -3.15 -7.36
C GLN A 72 1.71 -4.03 -6.17
N VAL A 73 0.60 -4.76 -6.27
CA VAL A 73 0.36 -5.95 -5.46
C VAL A 73 1.01 -7.15 -6.13
N CYS A 74 1.80 -7.91 -5.39
CA CYS A 74 2.45 -9.13 -5.88
C CYS A 74 1.54 -10.33 -5.64
N LEU A 75 0.99 -10.91 -6.72
CA LEU A 75 0.08 -12.07 -6.68
C LEU A 75 0.82 -13.40 -6.44
N VAL A 76 1.47 -13.50 -5.27
CA VAL A 76 2.27 -14.66 -4.84
C VAL A 76 1.43 -15.88 -4.47
N ASP A 77 0.14 -15.69 -4.23
CA ASP A 77 -0.85 -16.74 -4.01
C ASP A 77 -0.97 -17.68 -5.23
N ASN A 78 -0.74 -17.16 -6.44
CA ASN A 78 -0.66 -17.97 -7.65
C ASN A 78 0.62 -18.81 -7.77
N LEU A 79 1.61 -18.56 -6.91
CA LEU A 79 2.93 -19.21 -6.94
C LEU A 79 3.14 -20.17 -5.76
N VAL A 80 2.48 -19.92 -4.63
CA VAL A 80 2.60 -20.72 -3.41
C VAL A 80 1.29 -21.44 -3.14
N THR A 81 1.29 -22.77 -3.29
CA THR A 81 0.12 -23.60 -2.98
C THR A 81 -0.37 -23.34 -1.55
N ALA A 82 -1.67 -23.08 -1.40
CA ALA A 82 -2.32 -22.81 -0.12
C ALA A 82 -1.75 -21.59 0.65
N TYR A 83 -1.23 -20.58 -0.06
CA TYR A 83 -0.65 -19.35 0.51
C TYR A 83 -1.45 -18.74 1.67
N GLU A 84 -2.76 -18.56 1.49
CA GLU A 84 -3.67 -18.03 2.51
C GLU A 84 -3.60 -18.82 3.84
N ASN A 85 -3.48 -20.14 3.74
CA ASN A 85 -3.54 -21.06 4.88
C ASN A 85 -2.16 -21.35 5.49
N THR A 86 -1.08 -21.13 4.75
CA THR A 86 0.28 -21.53 5.16
C THR A 86 1.26 -20.38 5.28
N THR A 87 0.90 -19.17 4.83
CA THR A 87 1.83 -18.05 4.73
C THR A 87 1.19 -16.75 5.19
N SER A 88 0.16 -16.25 4.49
CA SER A 88 -0.57 -15.04 4.86
C SER A 88 -1.83 -14.91 4.02
N ASP A 89 -2.85 -14.30 4.60
CA ASP A 89 -4.04 -13.76 3.93
C ASP A 89 -3.76 -12.44 3.18
N ARG A 90 -2.63 -11.78 3.42
CA ARG A 90 -2.23 -10.53 2.77
C ARG A 90 -1.21 -10.76 1.66
N LEU A 91 -1.36 -10.02 0.57
CA LEU A 91 -0.47 -10.01 -0.57
C LEU A 91 0.59 -8.91 -0.42
N PRO A 92 1.87 -9.17 -0.75
CA PRO A 92 2.91 -8.16 -0.65
C PRO A 92 2.63 -6.95 -1.56
N VAL A 93 2.73 -5.75 -1.00
CA VAL A 93 2.72 -4.49 -1.75
C VAL A 93 4.14 -3.99 -1.95
N LEU A 94 4.51 -3.72 -3.20
CA LEU A 94 5.88 -3.40 -3.59
C LEU A 94 5.94 -2.02 -4.22
N THR A 95 6.97 -1.25 -3.88
CA THR A 95 7.40 -0.05 -4.60
C THR A 95 8.91 -0.10 -4.81
N ARG A 96 9.43 0.75 -5.71
CA ARG A 96 10.85 0.82 -6.03
C ARG A 96 11.42 2.20 -5.76
N TYR A 97 12.63 2.21 -5.19
CA TYR A 97 13.42 3.41 -4.96
C TYR A 97 14.80 3.28 -5.61
N VAL A 98 15.24 4.32 -6.31
CA VAL A 98 16.55 4.39 -6.98
C VAL A 98 17.38 5.48 -6.31
N ALA A 99 18.22 5.07 -5.36
CA ALA A 99 19.18 5.96 -4.74
C ALA A 99 20.37 6.21 -5.67
N THR A 100 20.70 7.48 -5.91
CA THR A 100 21.96 7.87 -6.55
C THR A 100 23.06 8.00 -5.50
N LYS A 101 24.27 7.54 -5.82
CA LYS A 101 25.48 7.75 -4.99
C LYS A 101 26.09 9.11 -5.24
#